data_AF-A0A960T015-F1
#
_entry.id   AF-A0A960T015-F1
#
_cell.length_a   1.000
_cell.length_b   1.000
_cell.length_c   1.000
_cell.angle_alpha   90.00
_cell.angle_beta   90.00
_cell.angle_gamma   90.00
#
_symmetry.space_group_name_H-M   'P 1'
#
loop_
_entity.id
_entity.type
_entity.pdbx_description
1 polymer ?
#
loop_
_entity_poly.entity_id
_entity_poly.type
_entity_poly.pdbx_seq_one_letter_code
_entity_poly.pdbx_strand_id
1 'polypeptide(L)'
;NVFMRNVRIGRVGEAVLTIDLLYEEGPDGGHMPVVRNIEMENITSSASPRVMFIRGFEGAVIDGIRIRNSSFTGVTHTEVVEHAGSITMESVDIVPAKGLKPRNTVTKQK
;
A
#
# COMPACT_ATOMS: atom_id res chain seq x y z
N ASN A 1 2.70 -4.64 16.33
CA ASN A 1 2.36 -5.81 15.48
C ASN A 1 0.92 -5.67 15.05
N VAL A 2 0.64 -5.81 13.75
CA VAL A 2 -0.72 -5.77 13.19
C VAL A 2 -0.87 -6.90 12.18
N PHE A 3 -1.98 -7.64 12.26
CA PHE A 3 -2.22 -8.80 11.42
C PHE A 3 -3.65 -8.76 10.88
N MET A 4 -3.80 -8.91 9.56
CA MET A 4 -5.09 -8.98 8.88
C MET A 4 -5.12 -10.25 8.03
N ARG A 5 -6.05 -11.15 8.31
CA ARG A 5 -6.10 -12.45 7.61
C ARG A 5 -7.52 -12.84 7.22
N ASN A 6 -7.66 -13.48 6.06
CA ASN A 6 -8.92 -14.06 5.59
C ASN A 6 -10.05 -13.02 5.41
N VAL A 7 -9.75 -11.89 4.79
CA VAL A 7 -10.70 -10.77 4.65
C VAL A 7 -11.09 -10.57 3.20
N ARG A 8 -12.39 -10.32 2.98
CA ARG A 8 -12.93 -9.85 1.70
C ARG A 8 -13.33 -8.39 1.82
N ILE A 9 -12.82 -7.57 0.90
CA ILE A 9 -13.01 -6.13 0.87
C ILE A 9 -13.78 -5.78 -0.39
N GLY A 10 -14.97 -5.19 -0.23
CA GLY A 10 -15.79 -4.74 -1.34
C GLY A 10 -15.20 -3.50 -2.01
N ARG A 11 -15.20 -2.37 -1.30
CA ARG A 11 -14.64 -1.10 -1.77
C ARG A 11 -14.02 -0.31 -0.62
N VAL A 12 -12.90 0.37 -0.91
CA VAL A 12 -12.29 1.37 -0.03
C VAL A 12 -12.03 2.68 -0.79
N GLY A 13 -11.92 3.78 -0.06
CA GLY A 13 -11.78 5.12 -0.64
C GLY A 13 -10.36 5.51 -1.06
N GLU A 14 -9.32 4.91 -0.48
CA GLU A 14 -7.92 5.32 -0.68
C GLU A 14 -7.00 4.13 -1.02
N ALA A 15 -6.74 3.28 -0.03
CA ALA A 15 -5.89 2.10 -0.16
C ALA A 15 -6.41 0.98 0.75
N VAL A 16 -5.95 -0.25 0.52
CA VAL A 16 -6.24 -1.36 1.45
C VAL A 16 -5.40 -1.23 2.73
N LEU A 17 -4.13 -0.88 2.60
CA LEU A 17 -3.23 -0.54 3.70
C LEU A 17 -2.89 0.95 3.63
N THR A 18 -3.25 1.69 4.67
CA THR A 18 -2.81 3.08 4.85
C THR A 18 -1.94 3.18 6.10
N ILE A 19 -0.72 3.72 5.93
CA ILE A 19 0.18 4.13 7.01
C ILE A 19 0.55 5.57 6.74
N ASP A 20 -0.01 6.50 7.51
CA ASP A 20 0.24 7.93 7.36
C ASP A 20 0.84 8.50 8.65
N LEU A 21 2.15 8.66 8.68
CA LEU A 21 2.87 9.27 9.79
C LEU A 21 3.00 10.79 9.63
N LEU A 22 2.57 11.36 8.50
CA LEU A 22 2.51 12.81 8.31
C LEU A 22 1.19 13.41 8.81
N TYR A 23 0.30 12.57 9.36
CA TYR A 23 -0.93 13.03 9.98
C TYR A 23 -0.63 13.86 11.24
N GLU A 24 -1.39 14.93 11.44
CA GLU A 24 -1.22 15.90 12.54
C GLU A 24 0.19 16.54 12.60
N GLU A 25 0.94 16.30 13.67
CA GLU A 25 2.22 16.96 13.95
C GLU A 25 3.36 16.40 13.07
N GLY A 26 3.21 15.17 12.58
CA GLY A 26 4.20 14.52 11.71
C GLY A 26 5.63 14.62 12.25
N PRO A 27 6.59 15.17 11.47
CA PRO A 27 7.98 15.34 11.91
C PRO A 27 8.17 16.29 13.10
N ASP A 28 7.20 17.18 13.34
CA ASP A 28 7.28 18.20 14.40
C ASP A 28 6.80 17.66 15.77
N GLY A 29 6.31 16.41 15.80
CA GLY A 29 5.88 15.74 17.02
C GLY A 29 7.05 15.42 17.96
N GLY A 30 6.80 15.44 19.27
CA GLY A 30 7.82 15.20 20.29
C GLY A 30 8.37 13.77 20.37
N HIS A 31 7.83 12.83 19.58
CA HIS A 31 8.17 11.41 19.63
C HIS A 31 8.27 10.79 18.24
N MET A 32 9.37 10.07 17.98
CA MET A 32 9.61 9.39 16.70
C MET A 32 8.79 8.08 16.61
N PRO A 33 7.85 7.97 15.64
CA PRO A 33 7.00 6.79 15.52
C PRO A 33 7.74 5.59 14.92
N VAL A 34 7.34 4.39 15.38
CA VAL A 34 7.84 3.11 14.87
C VAL A 34 6.67 2.20 14.51
N VAL A 35 6.48 1.97 13.21
CA VAL A 35 5.50 1.06 12.63
C VAL A 35 6.24 -0.14 12.06
N ARG A 36 6.06 -1.31 12.68
CA ARG A 36 6.70 -2.54 12.21
C ARG A 36 5.90 -3.80 12.44
N ASN A 37 6.27 -4.84 11.69
CA ASN A 37 5.68 -6.17 11.76
C ASN A 37 4.18 -6.13 11.46
N ILE A 38 3.89 -5.79 10.20
CA ILE A 38 2.55 -5.78 9.62
C ILE A 38 2.44 -6.95 8.67
N GLU A 39 1.36 -7.70 8.78
CA GLU A 39 1.10 -8.82 7.87
C GLU A 39 -0.35 -8.84 7.39
N MET A 40 -0.50 -9.00 6.09
CA MET A 40 -1.77 -9.17 5.40
C MET A 40 -1.74 -10.48 4.62
N GLU A 41 -2.67 -11.39 4.91
CA GLU A 41 -2.66 -12.72 4.31
C GLU A 41 -4.05 -13.19 3.92
N ASN A 42 -4.18 -13.83 2.76
CA ASN A 42 -5.48 -14.32 2.26
C ASN A 42 -6.53 -13.20 2.20
N ILE A 43 -6.17 -12.08 1.55
CA ILE A 43 -7.03 -10.92 1.36
C ILE A 43 -7.52 -10.89 -0.08
N THR A 44 -8.81 -10.59 -0.27
CA THR A 44 -9.37 -10.30 -1.60
C THR A 44 -10.01 -8.91 -1.59
N SER A 45 -9.57 -8.02 -2.47
CA SER A 45 -10.17 -6.70 -2.70
C SER A 45 -10.72 -6.58 -4.11
N SER A 46 -11.97 -6.11 -4.24
CA SER A 46 -12.61 -5.93 -5.55
C SER A 46 -12.56 -4.50 -6.10
N ALA A 47 -12.30 -3.49 -5.26
CA ALA A 47 -12.22 -2.11 -5.67
C ALA A 47 -11.48 -1.24 -4.65
N SER A 48 -10.19 -1.03 -4.87
CA SER A 48 -9.37 -0.13 -4.06
C SER A 48 -8.52 0.73 -4.98
N PRO A 49 -8.44 2.06 -4.81
CA PRO A 49 -7.58 2.86 -5.67
C PRO A 49 -6.12 2.41 -5.64
N ARG A 50 -5.63 1.95 -4.49
CA ARG A 50 -4.28 1.41 -4.26
C ARG A 50 -4.32 0.17 -3.38
N VAL A 51 -3.23 -0.61 -3.36
CA VAL A 51 -3.04 -1.61 -2.30
C VAL A 51 -2.45 -0.93 -1.06
N MET A 52 -1.50 -0.03 -1.23
CA MET A 52 -0.69 0.62 -0.22
C MET A 52 -0.63 2.16 -0.41
N PHE A 53 -0.88 2.86 0.68
CA PHE A 53 -0.57 4.27 0.84
C PHE A 53 0.28 4.43 2.10
N ILE A 54 1.57 4.68 1.91
CA ILE A 54 2.56 4.72 2.98
C ILE A 54 3.31 6.06 2.89
N ARG A 55 3.16 6.89 3.92
CA ARG A 55 3.82 8.19 4.08
C ARG A 55 4.57 8.21 5.40
N GLY A 56 5.89 8.05 5.34
CA GLY A 56 6.80 8.30 6.45
C GLY A 56 7.58 9.60 6.28
N PHE A 57 8.51 9.83 7.21
CA PHE A 57 9.47 10.94 7.17
C PHE A 57 10.81 10.50 7.76
N GLU A 58 11.86 11.31 7.58
CA GLU A 58 13.18 11.02 8.12
C GLU A 58 13.17 10.88 9.65
N GLY A 59 13.77 9.81 10.18
CA GLY A 59 13.77 9.50 11.61
C GLY A 59 12.61 8.61 12.09
N ALA A 60 11.50 8.57 11.35
CA ALA A 60 10.44 7.58 11.58
C ALA A 60 10.82 6.21 10.99
N VAL A 61 10.28 5.14 11.58
CA VAL A 61 10.51 3.76 11.10
C VAL A 61 9.20 3.17 10.60
N ILE A 62 9.17 2.80 9.32
CA ILE A 62 8.14 1.94 8.73
C ILE A 62 8.84 0.74 8.11
N ASP A 63 8.73 -0.46 8.69
CA ASP A 63 9.48 -1.62 8.21
C ASP A 63 8.78 -2.97 8.47
N GLY A 64 9.09 -3.99 7.66
CA GLY A 64 8.62 -5.35 7.85
C GLY A 64 7.13 -5.51 7.54
N ILE A 65 6.70 -4.99 6.38
CA ILE A 65 5.37 -5.20 5.82
C ILE A 65 5.39 -6.45 4.94
N ARG A 66 4.46 -7.38 5.19
CA ARG A 66 4.36 -8.64 4.45
C ARG A 66 2.94 -8.83 3.92
N ILE A 67 2.80 -8.99 2.61
CA ILE A 67 1.52 -9.30 1.97
C ILE A 67 1.65 -10.66 1.28
N ARG A 68 0.75 -11.59 1.61
CA ARG A 68 0.83 -12.98 1.14
C ARG A 68 -0.49 -13.51 0.64
N ASN A 69 -0.46 -14.35 -0.38
CA ASN A 69 -1.62 -15.13 -0.84
C ASN A 69 -2.87 -14.26 -1.04
N SER A 70 -2.73 -13.08 -1.68
CA SER A 70 -3.77 -12.06 -1.71
C SER A 70 -4.02 -11.55 -3.13
N SER A 71 -5.24 -11.14 -3.42
CA SER A 71 -5.60 -10.55 -4.71
C SER A 71 -6.30 -9.21 -4.58
N PHE A 72 -5.88 -8.25 -5.39
CA PHE A 72 -6.37 -6.89 -5.40
C PHE A 72 -6.74 -6.53 -6.84
N THR A 73 -8.03 -6.43 -7.12
CA THR A 73 -8.53 -6.16 -8.46
C THR A 73 -9.16 -4.77 -8.55
N GLY A 74 -9.15 -4.19 -9.75
CA GLY A 74 -9.71 -2.87 -9.98
C GLY A 74 -8.87 -1.73 -9.42
N VAL A 75 -7.55 -1.92 -9.27
CA VAL A 75 -6.63 -0.88 -8.79
C VAL A 75 -6.56 0.27 -9.79
N THR A 76 -6.73 1.51 -9.33
CA THR A 76 -6.85 2.68 -10.22
C THR A 76 -5.68 3.65 -10.17
N HIS A 77 -4.83 3.56 -9.15
CA HIS A 77 -3.72 4.48 -8.93
C HIS A 77 -2.44 3.69 -8.65
N THR A 78 -1.31 4.34 -8.90
CA THR A 78 -0.01 3.84 -8.46
C THR A 78 0.09 3.94 -6.94
N GLU A 79 0.77 2.96 -6.34
CA GLU A 79 1.09 2.93 -4.92
C GLU A 79 1.84 4.20 -4.49
N VAL A 80 1.62 4.62 -3.24
CA VAL A 80 2.41 5.69 -2.60
C VAL A 80 3.23 5.02 -1.51
N VAL A 81 4.56 5.08 -1.63
CA VAL A 81 5.48 4.51 -0.65
C VAL A 81 6.65 5.48 -0.47
N GLU A 82 6.63 6.20 0.64
CA GLU A 82 7.64 7.19 1.02
C GLU A 82 8.20 6.86 2.40
N HIS A 83 9.53 6.89 2.56
CA HIS A 83 10.23 6.61 3.81
C HIS A 83 9.80 5.27 4.48
N ALA A 84 9.72 4.21 3.68
CA ALA A 84 9.48 2.86 4.14
C ALA A 84 10.66 1.94 3.83
N GLY A 85 10.91 0.99 4.72
CA GLY A 85 11.89 -0.07 4.59
C GLY A 85 11.33 -1.27 3.81
N SER A 86 11.49 -2.46 4.37
CA SER A 86 11.14 -3.72 3.71
C SER A 86 9.62 -3.89 3.56
N ILE A 87 9.23 -4.13 2.31
CA ILE A 87 7.90 -4.56 1.91
C ILE A 87 8.09 -5.81 1.07
N THR A 88 7.45 -6.91 1.47
CA THR A 88 7.53 -8.19 0.77
C THR A 88 6.15 -8.62 0.31
N MET A 89 6.10 -9.11 -0.93
CA MET A 89 4.90 -9.64 -1.55
C MET A 89 5.18 -11.05 -2.04
N GLU A 90 4.38 -12.01 -1.60
CA GLU A 90 4.51 -13.42 -1.95
C GLU A 90 3.16 -13.94 -2.41
N SER A 91 3.07 -14.45 -3.64
CA SER A 91 1.80 -14.91 -4.22
C SER A 91 0.71 -13.83 -4.15
N VAL A 92 1.00 -12.65 -4.69
CA VAL A 92 0.10 -11.49 -4.69
C VAL A 92 -0.25 -11.10 -6.12
N ASP A 93 -1.54 -11.03 -6.42
CA ASP A 93 -2.07 -10.54 -7.69
C ASP A 93 -2.59 -9.11 -7.53
N ILE A 94 -2.03 -8.17 -8.28
CA ILE A 94 -2.54 -6.79 -8.36
C ILE A 94 -2.98 -6.53 -9.80
N VAL A 95 -4.29 -6.41 -9.99
CA VAL A 95 -4.92 -6.26 -11.31
C VAL A 95 -5.47 -4.83 -11.44
N PRO A 96 -4.90 -4.00 -12.32
CA PRO A 96 -5.41 -2.66 -12.59
C PRO A 96 -6.83 -2.69 -13.16
N ALA A 97 -7.59 -1.63 -12.93
CA ALA A 97 -8.86 -1.44 -13.62
C ALA A 97 -8.65 -1.32 -15.14
N LYS A 98 -9.62 -1.82 -15.93
CA LYS A 98 -9.56 -1.74 -17.39
C LYS A 98 -9.45 -0.28 -17.84
N GLY A 99 -8.61 -0.02 -18.84
CA GLY A 99 -8.47 1.30 -19.47
C GLY A 99 -7.46 2.24 -18.80
N LEU A 100 -6.77 1.81 -17.75
CA LEU A 100 -5.62 2.54 -17.20
C LEU A 100 -4.47 2.54 -18.20
N LYS A 101 -4.03 3.73 -18.60
CA LYS A 101 -2.81 3.90 -19.39
C LYS A 101 -1.61 3.76 -18.47
N PRO A 102 -0.65 2.86 -18.75
CA PRO A 102 0.60 2.80 -18.00
C PRO A 102 1.30 4.15 -18.06
N ARG A 103 1.77 4.65 -16.90
CA ARG A 103 2.48 5.94 -16.81
C ARG A 103 3.79 5.96 -17.62
N ASN A 104 4.38 4.77 -17.87
CA ASN A 104 5.58 4.59 -18.69
C ASN A 104 5.27 4.06 -20.10
N THR A 105 4.14 4.46 -20.69
CA THR A 105 3.85 4.10 -22.09
C THR A 105 4.72 4.95 -23.02
N VAL A 106 5.74 4.35 -23.64
CA VAL A 106 6.44 4.97 -24.77
C VAL A 106 5.52 4.88 -25.98
N THR A 107 4.89 5.99 -26.34
CA THR A 107 4.15 6.09 -27.61
C THR A 107 5.17 6.06 -28.74
N LYS A 108 5.22 4.98 -29.54
CA LYS A 108 5.98 5.02 -30.80
C LYS A 108 5.40 6.14 -31.66
N GLN A 109 6.17 7.21 -31.86
CA GLN A 109 5.85 8.22 -32.86
C GLN A 109 5.90 7.55 -34.24
N LYS A 110 4.83 7.73 -35.02
CA LYS A 110 4.79 7.40 -36.44
C LYS A 110 5.43 8.51 -37.25
#